data_AF-A0A944LNF0-F1
#
_entry.id   AF-A0A944LNF0-F1
#
_cell.length_a   1.000
_cell.length_b   1.000
_cell.length_c   1.000
_cell.angle_alpha   90.00
_cell.angle_beta   90.00
_cell.angle_gamma   90.00
#
_symmetry.space_group_name_H-M   'P 1'
#
loop_
_entity.id
_entity.type
_entity.pdbx_description
1 polymer ?
#
loop_
_entity_poly.entity_id
_entity_poly.type
_entity_poly.pdbx_seq_one_letter_code
_entity_poly.pdbx_strand_id
1 'polypeptide(L)' 'MYDNPAAPAAAGVGSGTLAMTGAGDLFWVALAAFALLALGLAIKRIVPVRGGRS' A
#
# COMPACT_ATOMS: atom_id res chain seq x y z
N MET A 1 12.25 -13.35 -19.33
CA MET A 1 10.91 -13.34 -19.94
C MET A 1 10.52 -14.78 -20.29
N TYR A 2 10.03 -15.50 -19.29
CA TYR A 2 9.05 -16.57 -19.48
C TYR A 2 7.82 -16.08 -18.72
N ASP A 3 6.63 -16.20 -19.31
CA ASP A 3 5.38 -16.00 -18.58
C ASP A 3 5.34 -17.05 -17.48
N ASN A 4 5.78 -16.68 -16.30
CA ASN A 4 5.75 -17.54 -15.13
C ASN A 4 4.30 -17.52 -14.62
N PRO A 5 3.50 -18.59 -14.84
CA PRO A 5 2.13 -18.63 -14.34
C PRO A 5 2.09 -18.57 -12.81
N ALA A 6 3.21 -18.86 -12.13
CA ALA A 6 3.32 -18.73 -10.69
C ALA A 6 3.33 -17.27 -10.21
N ALA A 7 3.70 -16.28 -11.04
CA ALA A 7 3.67 -14.87 -10.64
C ALA A 7 2.24 -14.33 -10.48
N PRO A 8 1.32 -14.47 -11.45
CA PRO A 8 -0.08 -14.13 -11.26
C PRO A 8 -0.78 -15.09 -10.30
N ALA A 9 -0.38 -16.37 -10.22
CA ALA A 9 -0.94 -17.30 -9.23
C ALA A 9 -0.56 -16.92 -7.79
N ALA A 10 0.67 -16.46 -7.51
CA ALA A 10 1.05 -16.00 -6.18
C ALA A 10 0.30 -14.71 -5.79
N ALA A 11 0.15 -13.77 -6.74
CA ALA A 11 -0.68 -12.59 -6.54
C ALA A 11 -2.16 -12.94 -6.35
N GLY A 12 -2.66 -13.94 -7.09
CA GLY A 12 -4.03 -14.46 -7.04
C GLY A 12 -4.33 -15.30 -5.79
N VAL A 13 -3.36 -16.02 -5.23
CA VAL A 13 -3.50 -16.77 -3.97
C VAL A 13 -3.61 -15.80 -2.79
N GLY A 14 -2.73 -14.79 -2.71
CA GLY A 14 -2.83 -13.77 -1.65
C GLY A 14 -4.14 -12.96 -1.70
N SER A 15 -4.54 -12.56 -2.91
CA SER A 15 -5.81 -11.83 -3.12
C SER A 15 -7.04 -12.74 -2.94
N GLY A 16 -6.95 -14.01 -3.36
CA GLY A 16 -8.00 -15.01 -3.25
C GLY A 16 -8.29 -15.42 -1.81
N THR A 17 -7.25 -15.53 -0.97
CA THR A 17 -7.43 -15.78 0.48
C THR A 17 -8.10 -14.59 1.18
N LEU A 18 -7.76 -13.36 0.78
CA LEU A 18 -8.39 -12.14 1.31
C LEU A 18 -9.85 -11.98 0.85
N ALA A 19 -10.18 -12.48 -0.35
CA ALA A 19 -11.56 -12.53 -0.85
C ALA A 19 -12.40 -13.59 -0.12
N MET A 20 -11.82 -14.74 0.26
CA MET A 20 -12.51 -15.79 1.03
C MET A 20 -12.91 -15.34 2.44
N THR A 21 -12.22 -14.37 3.04
CA THR A 21 -12.58 -13.80 4.35
C THR A 21 -13.58 -12.64 4.25
N GLY A 22 -14.00 -12.26 3.03
CA GLY A 22 -14.90 -11.13 2.79
C GLY A 22 -14.28 -9.75 3.05
N ALA A 23 -12.98 -9.69 3.35
CA ALA A 23 -12.29 -8.45 3.75
C ALA A 23 -11.53 -7.77 2.61
N GLY A 24 -11.64 -8.30 1.38
CA GLY A 24 -10.87 -7.81 0.23
C GLY A 24 -11.01 -6.30 -0.01
N ASP A 25 -12.24 -5.77 0.03
CA ASP A 25 -12.49 -4.36 -0.25
C ASP A 25 -11.91 -3.43 0.83
N LEU A 26 -12.11 -3.80 2.10
CA LEU A 26 -11.54 -3.06 3.24
C LEU A 26 -10.01 -3.14 3.26
N PHE A 27 -9.43 -4.27 2.88
CA PHE A 27 -7.98 -4.44 2.78
C PHE A 27 -7.38 -3.52 1.71
N TRP A 28 -7.96 -3.46 0.51
CA TRP A 28 -7.47 -2.58 -0.56
C TRP A 28 -7.61 -1.11 -0.18
N VAL A 29 -8.72 -0.71 0.44
CA VAL A 29 -8.90 0.65 0.94
C VAL A 29 -7.91 0.98 2.06
N ALA A 30 -7.69 0.09 3.02
CA ALA A 30 -6.74 0.29 4.11
C ALA A 30 -5.29 0.34 3.60
N LEU A 31 -4.92 -0.52 2.66
CA LEU A 31 -3.62 -0.50 1.99
C LEU A 31 -3.40 0.83 1.25
N ALA A 32 -4.40 1.29 0.50
CA ALA A 32 -4.33 2.55 -0.24
C ALA A 32 -4.22 3.76 0.70
N ALA A 33 -5.05 3.79 1.76
CA ALA A 33 -5.00 4.84 2.78
C ALA A 33 -3.64 4.87 3.49
N PHE A 34 -3.11 3.70 3.86
CA PHE A 34 -1.79 3.58 4.47
C PHE A 34 -0.68 4.11 3.54
N ALA A 35 -0.73 3.77 2.24
CA ALA A 35 0.23 4.27 1.27
C ALA A 35 0.19 5.81 1.13
N LEU A 36 -1.01 6.40 1.12
CA LEU A 36 -1.17 7.87 1.08
C LEU A 36 -0.66 8.54 2.36
N LEU A 37 -0.90 7.95 3.53
CA LEU A 37 -0.38 8.45 4.80
C LEU A 37 1.15 8.38 4.85
N ALA A 38 1.73 7.25 4.43
CA ALA A 38 3.18 7.08 4.35
C ALA A 38 3.82 8.13 3.43
N LEU A 39 3.19 8.39 2.27
CA LEU A 39 3.62 9.43 1.34
C LEU A 39 3.52 10.82 1.99
N GLY A 40 2.42 11.14 2.66
CA GLY A 40 2.23 12.41 3.35
C GLY A 40 3.28 12.67 4.44
N LEU A 41 3.62 11.65 5.23
CA LEU A 41 4.68 11.72 6.24
C LEU A 41 6.06 11.90 5.59
N ALA A 42 6.33 11.17 4.50
CA ALA A 42 7.58 11.30 3.77
C ALA A 42 7.75 12.70 3.17
N ILE A 43 6.70 13.27 2.57
CA ILE A 43 6.71 14.64 2.04
C ILE A 43 6.94 15.65 3.16
N LYS A 44 6.27 15.49 4.31
CA LYS A 44 6.46 16.38 5.48
C LYS A 44 7.90 16.36 6.00
N ARG A 45 8.64 15.26 5.81
CA ARG A 45 10.08 15.19 6.12
C ARG A 45 10.95 15.94 5.12
N ILE A 46 10.53 16.02 3.85
CA ILE A 46 11.28 16.68 2.76
C ILE A 46 11.05 18.19 2.78
N VAL A 47 9.85 18.66 3.11
CA VAL A 47 9.55 20.09 3.19
C VAL A 47 10.09 20.65 4.51
N PRO A 48 11.15 21.49 4.49
CA PRO A 48 11.65 22.10 5.71
C PRO A 48 10.61 23.10 6.24
N VAL A 49 9.95 22.74 7.35
CA VAL A 49 9.16 23.70 8.14
C VAL A 49 10.15 24.69 8.75
N ARG A 50 10.12 25.95 8.32
CA ARG A 50 10.90 27.08 8.88
C ARG A 50 10.42 27.47 10.30
N GLY A 51 10.21 26.50 11.18
CA GLY A 51 9.84 26.70 12.57
C GLY A 51 11.10 26.69 13.45
N GLY A 52 11.71 27.87 13.62
CA GLY A 52 12.88 28.02 14.49
C GLY A 52 13.57 29.37 14.33
N ARG A 53 12.85 30.46 14.52
CA ARG A 53 13.42 31.79 14.78
C ARG A 53 12.68 32.41 15.96
N SER A 54 13.23 32.22 17.16
CA SER A 54 13.11 33.09 18.33
C SER A 54 14.03 32.55 19.42
#